data_AF-A0A653CZX2-F1
#
_entry.id   AF-A0A653CZX2-F1
#
_cell.length_a   1.000
_cell.length_b   1.000
_cell.length_c   1.000
_cell.angle_alpha   90.00
_cell.angle_beta   90.00
_cell.angle_gamma   90.00
#
_symmetry.space_group_name_H-M   'P 1'
#
loop_
_entity.id
_entity.type
_entity.pdbx_description
1 polymer ?
#
loop_
_entity_poly.entity_id
_entity_poly.type
_entity_poly.pdbx_seq_one_letter_code
_entity_poly.pdbx_strand_id
1 'polypeptide(L)'
;MNFNVEVRKKQLQSLDQCITSFKDKVDSILGYLGWTAKRVLENDDRTLCPINSGHTIQLESIVPHVERCRLTSSGYSLTETFLSEPSSDPKSSICLNNHEKIEVLNKVRSVNPRFMAAWNGNDPDPRTSDRLFSTYSTDERLALYNNAVEHTQGPPVLSEFDMKTSL
;
A
#
# COMPACT_ATOMS: atom_id res chain seq x y z
N MET A 1 -67.68 1.02 26.74
CA MET A 1 -66.24 1.30 26.50
C MET A 1 -65.60 0.46 25.38
N ASN A 2 -66.29 -0.46 24.71
CA ASN A 2 -65.69 -1.33 23.67
C ASN A 2 -65.51 -0.70 22.28
N PHE A 3 -66.25 0.36 21.96
CA PHE A 3 -66.19 1.02 20.64
C PHE A 3 -64.79 1.62 20.34
N ASN A 4 -64.14 2.18 21.36
CA ASN A 4 -62.81 2.77 21.22
C ASN A 4 -61.73 1.71 20.95
N VAL A 5 -61.89 0.52 21.54
CA VAL A 5 -60.95 -0.60 21.36
C VAL A 5 -61.00 -1.17 19.94
N GLU A 6 -62.20 -1.35 19.37
CA GLU A 6 -62.35 -1.89 18.01
C GLU A 6 -61.88 -0.90 16.93
N VAL A 7 -62.12 0.40 17.11
CA VAL A 7 -61.56 1.44 16.23
C VAL A 7 -60.04 1.43 16.28
N ARG A 8 -59.45 1.32 17.48
CA ARG A 8 -58.00 1.29 17.66
C ARG A 8 -57.35 0.03 17.08
N LYS A 9 -58.03 -1.13 17.14
CA LYS A 9 -57.60 -2.37 16.45
C LYS A 9 -57.56 -2.20 14.93
N LYS A 10 -58.60 -1.60 14.33
CA LYS A 10 -58.60 -1.32 12.89
C LYS A 10 -57.50 -0.36 12.47
N GLN A 11 -57.22 0.67 13.27
CA GLN A 11 -56.12 1.58 13.02
C GLN A 11 -54.76 0.87 13.06
N LEU A 12 -54.54 -0.02 14.04
CA LEU A 12 -53.32 -0.84 14.12
C LEU A 12 -53.18 -1.77 12.90
N GLN A 13 -54.25 -2.44 12.49
CA GLN A 13 -54.24 -3.29 11.29
C GLN A 13 -53.91 -2.49 10.02
N SER A 14 -54.49 -1.30 9.87
CA SER A 14 -54.17 -0.43 8.74
C SER A 14 -52.72 0.02 8.76
N LEU A 15 -52.13 0.24 9.94
CA LEU A 15 -50.74 0.61 10.09
C LEU A 15 -49.81 -0.55 9.70
N ASP A 16 -50.09 -1.76 10.19
CA ASP A 16 -49.33 -2.97 9.86
C ASP A 16 -49.37 -3.28 8.37
N GLN A 17 -50.54 -3.14 7.75
CA GLN A 17 -50.69 -3.38 6.31
C GLN A 17 -49.92 -2.35 5.48
N CYS A 18 -49.89 -1.10 5.94
CA CYS A 18 -49.08 -0.04 5.35
C CYS A 18 -47.58 -0.36 5.45
N ILE A 19 -47.10 -0.71 6.65
CA ILE A 19 -45.70 -1.08 6.90
C ILE A 19 -45.29 -2.28 6.04
N THR A 20 -46.14 -3.30 5.96
CA THR A 20 -45.88 -4.50 5.16
C THR A 20 -45.79 -4.17 3.67
N SER A 21 -46.71 -3.34 3.15
CA SER A 21 -46.66 -2.91 1.75
C SER A 21 -45.39 -2.14 1.40
N PHE A 22 -44.89 -1.29 2.31
CA PHE A 22 -43.62 -0.62 2.10
C PHE A 22 -42.44 -1.59 2.14
N LYS A 23 -42.43 -2.53 3.08
CA LYS A 23 -41.39 -3.55 3.18
C LYS A 23 -41.32 -4.39 1.90
N ASP A 24 -42.46 -4.85 1.39
CA ASP A 24 -42.52 -5.66 0.16
C ASP A 24 -42.01 -4.88 -1.06
N LYS A 25 -42.31 -3.58 -1.14
CA LYS A 25 -41.77 -2.71 -2.21
C LYS A 25 -40.26 -2.59 -2.13
N VAL A 26 -39.72 -2.36 -0.93
CA VAL A 26 -38.27 -2.28 -0.72
C VAL A 26 -37.62 -3.61 -1.07
N ASP A 27 -38.15 -4.73 -0.59
CA ASP A 27 -37.64 -6.07 -0.88
C ASP A 27 -37.72 -6.40 -2.39
N SER A 28 -38.76 -5.95 -3.08
CA SER A 28 -38.89 -6.10 -4.54
C SER A 28 -37.81 -5.30 -5.30
N ILE A 29 -37.55 -4.05 -4.90
CA ILE A 29 -36.49 -3.22 -5.48
C ILE A 29 -35.12 -3.85 -5.23
N LEU A 30 -34.87 -4.29 -4.00
CA LEU A 30 -33.63 -4.97 -3.65
C LEU A 30 -33.45 -6.26 -4.46
N GLY A 31 -34.52 -7.07 -4.58
CA GLY A 31 -34.52 -8.28 -5.39
C GLY A 31 -34.22 -8.02 -6.86
N TYR A 32 -34.79 -6.96 -7.44
CA TYR A 32 -34.47 -6.52 -8.81
C TYR A 32 -32.98 -6.18 -8.99
N LEU A 33 -32.34 -5.61 -7.97
CA LEU A 33 -30.91 -5.29 -7.95
C LEU A 33 -30.03 -6.50 -7.57
N GLY A 34 -30.61 -7.67 -7.29
CA GLY A 34 -29.89 -8.86 -6.80
C GLY A 34 -29.36 -8.72 -5.37
N TRP A 35 -29.96 -7.83 -4.58
CA TRP A 35 -29.62 -7.55 -3.18
C TRP A 35 -30.67 -8.10 -2.23
N THR A 36 -30.31 -8.23 -0.95
CA THR A 36 -31.23 -8.57 0.14
C THR A 36 -31.09 -7.53 1.25
N ALA A 37 -32.16 -7.24 1.99
CA ALA A 37 -32.12 -6.27 3.09
C ALA A 37 -31.02 -6.59 4.10
N LYS A 38 -30.83 -7.87 4.40
CA LYS A 38 -29.75 -8.39 5.25
C LYS A 38 -28.37 -8.02 4.69
N ARG A 39 -28.13 -8.28 3.40
CA ARG A 39 -26.85 -7.95 2.73
C ARG A 39 -26.58 -6.45 2.72
N VAL A 40 -27.61 -5.61 2.57
CA VAL A 40 -27.44 -4.14 2.59
C VAL A 40 -27.07 -3.64 3.98
N LEU A 41 -27.71 -4.20 5.03
CA LEU A 41 -27.45 -3.83 6.42
C LEU A 41 -26.11 -4.36 6.95
N GLU A 42 -25.62 -5.49 6.43
CA GLU A 42 -24.33 -6.08 6.80
C GLU A 42 -23.12 -5.43 6.09
N ASN A 43 -23.33 -4.65 5.01
CA ASN A 43 -22.25 -4.07 4.18
C ASN A 43 -21.78 -2.67 4.61
N ASP A 44 -22.07 -2.25 5.85
CA ASP A 44 -21.77 -0.90 6.33
C ASP A 44 -20.41 -0.77 7.05
N ASP A 45 -19.56 -1.79 6.94
CA ASP A 45 -18.19 -1.78 7.43
C ASP A 45 -17.31 -0.95 6.47
N ARG A 46 -17.60 0.36 6.43
CA ARG A 46 -16.87 1.36 5.68
C ARG A 46 -16.10 2.26 6.63
N THR A 47 -14.86 2.54 6.28
CA THR A 47 -13.99 3.46 7.02
C THR A 47 -13.34 4.45 6.06
N LEU A 48 -12.80 5.52 6.61
CA LEU A 48 -12.03 6.50 5.85
C LEU A 48 -10.62 5.99 5.59
N CYS A 49 -10.08 6.30 4.42
CA CYS A 49 -8.69 5.97 4.12
C CYS A 49 -7.73 6.79 4.99
N PRO A 50 -6.71 6.16 5.61
CA PRO A 50 -5.73 6.86 6.43
C PRO A 50 -4.78 7.77 5.63
N ILE A 51 -4.68 7.56 4.30
CA ILE A 51 -3.80 8.34 3.41
C ILE A 51 -4.54 9.51 2.78
N ASN A 52 -5.80 9.31 2.41
CA ASN A 52 -6.63 10.34 1.78
C ASN A 52 -8.02 10.33 2.42
N SER A 53 -8.31 11.33 3.24
CA SER A 53 -9.60 11.47 3.94
C SER A 53 -10.82 11.57 3.01
N GLY A 54 -10.62 11.84 1.72
CA GLY A 54 -11.68 11.83 0.71
C GLY A 54 -12.09 10.44 0.22
N HIS A 55 -11.36 9.38 0.55
CA HIS A 55 -11.70 8.02 0.15
C HIS A 55 -12.45 7.27 1.25
N THR A 56 -13.58 6.67 0.90
CA THR A 56 -14.29 5.68 1.72
C THR A 56 -13.93 4.27 1.25
N ILE A 57 -13.46 3.43 2.17
CA ILE A 57 -13.00 2.07 1.88
C ILE A 57 -13.85 1.06 2.65
N GLN A 58 -14.12 -0.08 2.04
CA GLN A 58 -14.63 -1.25 2.76
C GLN A 58 -13.50 -1.87 3.60
N LEU A 59 -13.81 -2.24 4.85
CA LEU A 59 -12.84 -2.82 5.79
C LEU A 59 -12.11 -4.03 5.22
N GLU A 60 -12.79 -4.90 4.46
CA GLU A 60 -12.21 -6.08 3.81
C GLU A 60 -11.08 -5.72 2.82
N SER A 61 -11.15 -4.53 2.22
CA SER A 61 -10.22 -4.07 1.17
C SER A 61 -9.22 -3.03 1.66
N ILE A 62 -9.14 -2.78 2.97
CA ILE A 62 -8.33 -1.70 3.53
C ILE A 62 -6.84 -1.86 3.20
N VAL A 63 -6.29 -3.07 3.37
CA VAL A 63 -4.86 -3.35 3.11
C VAL A 63 -4.50 -3.09 1.64
N PRO A 64 -5.14 -3.74 0.65
CA PRO A 64 -4.79 -3.50 -0.75
C PRO A 64 -5.16 -2.09 -1.23
N HIS A 65 -6.14 -1.41 -0.60
CA HIS A 65 -6.40 0.01 -0.89
C HIS A 65 -5.25 0.88 -0.40
N VAL A 66 -4.82 0.73 0.86
CA VAL A 66 -3.79 1.58 1.47
C VAL A 66 -2.48 1.47 0.69
N GLU A 67 -2.08 0.27 0.27
CA GLU A 67 -0.89 0.08 -0.55
C GLU A 67 -0.99 0.84 -1.88
N ARG A 68 -2.08 0.66 -2.64
CA ARG A 68 -2.28 1.35 -3.91
C ARG A 68 -2.38 2.86 -3.73
N CYS A 69 -3.12 3.31 -2.72
CA CYS A 69 -3.31 4.73 -2.41
C CYS A 69 -1.98 5.39 -2.01
N ARG A 70 -1.09 4.67 -1.32
CA ARG A 70 0.26 5.16 -1.00
C ARG A 70 1.10 5.35 -2.26
N LEU A 71 1.06 4.38 -3.17
CA LEU A 71 1.79 4.46 -4.44
C LEU A 71 1.28 5.61 -5.30
N THR A 72 -0.04 5.71 -5.49
CA THR A 72 -0.64 6.75 -6.32
C THR A 72 -0.48 8.15 -5.72
N SER A 73 -0.58 8.31 -4.40
CA SER A 73 -0.30 9.60 -3.74
C SER A 73 1.16 10.03 -3.84
N SER A 74 2.08 9.07 -3.97
CA SER A 74 3.50 9.33 -4.26
C SER A 74 3.80 9.46 -5.77
N GLY A 75 2.75 9.48 -6.60
CA GLY A 75 2.80 9.70 -8.04
C GLY A 75 3.20 8.48 -8.87
N TYR A 76 3.22 7.28 -8.31
CA TYR A 76 3.50 6.05 -9.07
C TYR A 76 2.24 5.56 -9.79
N SER A 77 2.39 5.09 -11.02
CA SER A 77 1.38 4.26 -11.67
C SER A 77 1.44 2.82 -11.16
N LEU A 78 0.28 2.16 -11.05
CA LEU A 78 0.20 0.75 -10.66
C LEU A 78 0.73 -0.22 -11.74
N THR A 79 0.97 0.29 -12.94
CA THR A 79 1.54 -0.47 -14.07
C THR A 79 3.06 -0.33 -14.18
N GLU A 80 3.69 0.44 -13.30
CA GLU A 80 5.16 0.59 -13.30
C GLU A 80 5.85 -0.69 -12.84
N THR A 81 7.10 -0.85 -13.26
CA THR A 81 7.94 -1.98 -12.85
C THR A 81 8.65 -1.64 -11.54
N PHE A 82 8.13 -2.17 -10.44
CA PHE A 82 8.71 -1.97 -9.11
C PHE A 82 9.97 -2.82 -8.91
N LEU A 83 10.91 -2.29 -8.12
CA LEU A 83 12.07 -3.02 -7.66
C LEU A 83 11.64 -4.21 -6.80
N SER A 84 12.40 -5.31 -6.89
CA SER A 84 12.15 -6.49 -6.04
C SER A 84 12.39 -6.16 -4.58
N GLU A 85 11.63 -6.82 -3.70
CA GLU A 85 11.87 -6.74 -2.27
C GLU A 85 13.27 -7.28 -1.93
N PRO A 86 14.04 -6.60 -1.06
CA PRO A 86 15.36 -7.04 -0.66
C PRO A 86 15.30 -8.34 0.15
N SER A 87 16.43 -9.06 0.24
CA SER A 87 16.55 -10.23 1.11
C SER A 87 16.46 -9.82 2.58
N SER A 88 15.79 -10.65 3.39
CA SER A 88 15.77 -10.47 4.85
C SER A 88 17.05 -10.96 5.54
N ASP A 89 17.97 -11.59 4.81
CA ASP A 89 19.23 -12.10 5.38
C ASP A 89 20.23 -10.95 5.59
N PRO A 90 20.63 -10.67 6.83
CA PRO A 90 21.55 -9.57 7.15
C PRO A 90 22.96 -9.76 6.59
N LYS A 91 23.31 -10.97 6.14
CA LYS A 91 24.60 -11.21 5.46
C LYS A 91 24.59 -10.74 4.02
N SER A 92 23.42 -10.72 3.37
CA SER A 92 23.28 -10.43 1.94
C SER A 92 22.55 -9.12 1.66
N SER A 93 22.04 -8.44 2.68
CA SER A 93 21.35 -7.16 2.53
C SER A 93 21.61 -6.23 3.71
N ILE A 94 21.69 -4.93 3.41
CA ILE A 94 21.77 -3.87 4.41
C ILE A 94 20.56 -2.95 4.26
N CYS A 95 20.08 -2.41 5.38
CA CYS A 95 19.05 -1.38 5.41
C CYS A 95 19.71 -0.08 5.86
N LEU A 96 19.52 1.00 5.10
CA LEU A 96 20.05 2.32 5.42
C LEU A 96 18.89 3.30 5.60
N ASN A 97 18.81 3.89 6.78
CA ASN A 97 17.92 5.02 7.01
C ASN A 97 18.51 6.31 6.39
N ASN A 98 17.74 7.40 6.40
CA ASN A 98 18.20 8.66 5.79
C ASN A 98 19.46 9.23 6.44
N HIS A 99 19.63 9.07 7.76
CA HIS A 99 20.82 9.55 8.47
C HIS A 99 22.07 8.76 8.04
N GLU A 100 21.98 7.44 8.01
CA GLU A 100 23.07 6.55 7.58
C GLU A 100 23.44 6.81 6.11
N LYS A 101 22.45 7.01 5.23
CA LYS A 101 22.70 7.42 3.84
C LYS A 101 23.49 8.73 3.79
N ILE A 102 23.08 9.74 4.55
CA ILE A 102 23.78 11.04 4.61
C ILE A 102 25.23 10.87 5.08
N GLU A 103 25.48 10.03 6.09
CA GLU A 103 26.85 9.75 6.57
C GLU A 103 27.73 9.10 5.50
N VAL A 104 27.21 8.08 4.80
CA VAL A 104 27.91 7.41 3.69
C VAL A 104 28.27 8.42 2.59
N LEU A 105 27.30 9.23 2.16
CA LEU A 105 27.50 10.22 1.11
C LEU A 105 28.51 11.31 1.53
N ASN A 106 28.43 11.78 2.79
CA ASN A 106 29.37 12.77 3.32
C ASN A 106 30.80 12.24 3.41
N LYS A 107 30.99 10.96 3.76
CA LYS A 107 32.30 10.31 3.78
C LYS A 107 32.94 10.36 2.38
N VAL A 108 32.20 10.00 1.34
CA VAL A 108 32.70 10.03 -0.04
C VAL A 108 32.96 11.46 -0.53
N ARG A 109 32.04 12.38 -0.23
CA ARG A 109 32.18 13.81 -0.59
C ARG A 109 33.42 14.46 0.03
N SER A 110 33.81 14.06 1.24
CA SER A 110 35.01 14.58 1.90
C SER A 110 36.31 14.22 1.17
N VAL A 111 36.31 13.08 0.46
CA VAL A 111 37.46 12.56 -0.27
C VAL A 111 37.45 12.98 -1.75
N ASN A 112 36.26 13.16 -2.33
CA ASN A 112 36.09 13.55 -3.74
C ASN A 112 35.51 14.98 -3.87
N PRO A 113 36.34 16.00 -4.17
CA PRO A 113 35.89 17.38 -4.36
C PRO A 113 34.93 17.58 -5.54
N ARG A 114 34.86 16.63 -6.49
CA ARG A 114 33.95 16.66 -7.65
C ARG A 114 32.68 15.85 -7.44
N PHE A 115 32.42 15.38 -6.22
CA PHE A 115 31.23 14.61 -5.89
C PHE A 115 29.95 15.40 -6.21
N MET A 116 29.11 14.83 -7.06
CA MET A 116 27.83 15.42 -7.44
C MET A 116 26.71 14.82 -6.60
N ALA A 117 26.05 15.64 -5.78
CA ALA A 117 24.86 15.25 -5.03
C ALA A 117 23.60 15.68 -5.80
N ALA A 118 22.58 14.83 -5.82
CA ALA A 118 21.27 15.14 -6.39
C ALA A 118 20.15 14.96 -5.36
N TRP A 119 20.29 13.99 -4.45
CA TRP A 119 19.29 13.73 -3.42
C TRP A 119 19.33 14.79 -2.31
N ASN A 120 18.16 15.28 -1.90
CA ASN A 120 18.03 16.37 -0.92
C ASN A 120 18.01 15.91 0.55
N GLY A 121 18.15 14.60 0.81
CA GLY A 121 18.10 14.00 2.16
C GLY A 121 16.71 13.74 2.73
N ASN A 122 15.66 14.27 2.10
CA ASN A 122 14.27 14.20 2.55
C ASN A 122 13.38 13.42 1.58
N ASP A 123 13.74 13.33 0.30
CA ASP A 123 12.94 12.61 -0.68
C ASP A 123 12.89 11.12 -0.32
N PRO A 124 11.70 10.48 -0.45
CA PRO A 124 11.55 9.07 -0.16
C PRO A 124 12.35 8.23 -1.15
N ASP A 125 12.75 7.03 -0.71
CA ASP A 125 13.47 6.12 -1.58
C ASP A 125 12.62 5.72 -2.81
N PRO A 126 13.23 5.75 -4.01
CA PRO A 126 12.56 5.41 -5.24
C PRO A 126 12.25 3.90 -5.26
N ARG A 127 11.04 3.57 -5.70
CA ARG A 127 10.53 2.18 -5.75
C ARG A 127 10.70 1.51 -7.11
N THR A 128 11.23 2.24 -8.08
CA THR A 128 11.38 1.83 -9.49
C THR A 128 12.77 2.20 -9.97
N SER A 129 13.33 1.46 -10.92
CA SER A 129 14.62 1.78 -11.53
C SER A 129 14.66 3.20 -12.08
N ASP A 130 13.64 3.63 -12.82
CA ASP A 130 13.64 4.91 -13.53
C ASP A 130 13.77 6.09 -12.56
N ARG A 131 13.03 6.04 -11.44
CA ARG A 131 13.18 7.01 -10.36
C ARG A 131 14.50 6.89 -9.61
N LEU A 132 15.10 5.71 -9.49
CA LEU A 132 16.42 5.57 -8.88
C LEU A 132 17.46 6.42 -9.63
N PHE A 133 17.40 6.43 -10.96
CA PHE A 133 18.32 7.21 -11.80
C PHE A 133 18.03 8.72 -11.80
N SER A 134 16.81 9.15 -11.48
CA SER A 134 16.45 10.58 -11.41
C SER A 134 16.56 11.16 -9.99
N THR A 135 16.38 10.36 -8.95
CA THR A 135 16.51 10.76 -7.55
C THR A 135 17.97 10.85 -7.12
N TYR A 136 18.80 9.87 -7.49
CA TYR A 136 20.20 9.81 -7.09
C TYR A 136 21.13 10.05 -8.27
N SER A 137 22.17 10.84 -8.03
CA SER A 137 23.27 11.02 -8.97
C SER A 137 24.03 9.70 -9.19
N THR A 138 24.85 9.66 -10.24
CA THR A 138 25.73 8.50 -10.47
C THR A 138 26.70 8.30 -9.31
N ASP A 139 27.24 9.37 -8.73
CA ASP A 139 28.18 9.30 -7.62
C ASP A 139 27.51 8.80 -6.33
N GLU A 140 26.27 9.23 -6.06
CA GLU A 140 25.48 8.78 -4.91
C GLU A 140 25.15 7.29 -5.04
N ARG A 141 24.69 6.85 -6.21
CA ARG A 141 24.40 5.42 -6.46
C ARG A 141 25.64 4.56 -6.30
N LEU A 142 26.80 5.02 -6.78
CA LEU A 142 28.06 4.32 -6.63
C LEU A 142 28.51 4.26 -5.15
N ALA A 143 28.38 5.36 -4.41
CA ALA A 143 28.72 5.41 -2.99
C ALA A 143 27.88 4.43 -2.16
N LEU A 144 26.56 4.43 -2.37
CA LEU A 144 25.65 3.51 -1.70
C LEU A 144 25.90 2.05 -2.08
N TYR A 145 26.19 1.78 -3.36
CA TYR A 145 26.55 0.44 -3.83
C TYR A 145 27.84 -0.07 -3.18
N ASN A 146 28.91 0.74 -3.17
CA ASN A 146 30.17 0.36 -2.55
C ASN A 146 30.00 0.12 -1.04
N ASN A 147 29.19 0.94 -0.36
CA ASN A 147 28.86 0.72 1.03
C ASN A 147 28.13 -0.63 1.25
N ALA A 148 27.19 -0.99 0.37
CA ALA A 148 26.53 -2.29 0.44
C ALA A 148 27.51 -3.45 0.25
N VAL A 149 28.41 -3.36 -0.73
CA VAL A 149 29.44 -4.39 -0.98
C VAL A 149 30.40 -4.55 0.20
N GLU A 150 30.80 -3.46 0.85
CA GLU A 150 31.70 -3.49 2.01
C GLU A 150 31.06 -4.16 3.24
N HIS A 151 29.74 -4.09 3.37
CA HIS A 151 28.99 -4.59 4.53
C HIS A 151 28.18 -5.86 4.27
N THR A 152 28.27 -6.45 3.08
CA THR A 152 27.59 -7.71 2.73
C THR A 152 28.57 -8.78 2.26
N GLN A 153 28.18 -10.03 2.44
CA GLN A 153 28.88 -11.19 1.89
C GLN A 153 28.52 -11.31 0.41
N GLY A 154 29.55 -11.32 -0.44
CA GLY A 154 29.38 -11.59 -1.87
C GLY A 154 28.80 -13.00 -2.12
N PRO A 155 28.26 -13.24 -3.32
CA PRO A 155 27.78 -14.57 -3.69
C PRO A 155 28.91 -15.60 -3.54
N PRO A 156 28.58 -16.85 -3.19
CA PRO A 156 29.57 -17.91 -3.11
C PRO A 156 30.30 -18.03 -4.45
N VAL A 157 31.62 -18.22 -4.39
CA VAL A 157 32.44 -18.43 -5.59
C VAL A 157 31.95 -19.70 -6.28
N LEU A 158 31.52 -19.56 -7.54
CA LEU A 158 31.09 -20.70 -8.34
C LEU A 158 32.29 -21.61 -8.57
N SER A 159 32.17 -22.89 -8.18
CA SER A 159 33.22 -23.91 -8.29
C SER A 159 33.70 -24.16 -9.73
N GLU A 160 32.94 -23.70 -10.72
CA GLU A 160 33.25 -23.85 -12.15
C GLU A 160 34.46 -23.02 -12.62
N PHE A 161 34.95 -22.10 -11.78
CA PHE A 161 36.11 -21.26 -12.09
C PHE A 161 37.40 -21.66 -11.36
N ASP A 162 37.40 -22.77 -10.62
CA ASP A 162 38.63 -23.39 -10.10
C ASP A 162 39.34 -24.18 -11.21
N MET A 163 39.86 -23.46 -12.22
CA MET A 163 40.81 -24.02 -13.20
C MET A 163 42.21 -24.14 -12.58
N LYS A 164 42.31 -24.78 -11.41
CA LYS A 164 43.58 -25.22 -10.86
C LYS A 164 43.58 -26.73 -10.73
N THR A 165 44.61 -27.32 -11.34
CA THR A 165 45.10 -28.70 -11.21
C THR A 165 44.36 -29.80 -11.99
N SER A 166 44.71 -29.90 -13.27
CA SER A 166 44.92 -31.19 -13.94
C SER A 166 46.12 -31.03 -14.89
N LEU A 167 47.33 -31.11 -14.32
CA LEU A 167 48.59 -31.37 -15.01
C LEU A 167 49.38 -32.37 -14.15
#